data_AF-A0A839NTM3-F1
#
_entry.id   AF-A0A839NTM3-F1
#
_cell.length_a   1.000
_cell.length_b   1.000
_cell.length_c   1.000
_cell.angle_alpha   90.00
_cell.angle_beta   90.00
_cell.angle_gamma   90.00
#
_symmetry.space_group_name_H-M   'P 1'
#
loop_
_entity.id
_entity.type
_entity.pdbx_description
1 polymer ?
#
loop_
_entity_poly.entity_id
_entity_poly.type
_entity_poly.pdbx_seq_one_letter_code
_entity_poly.pdbx_strand_id
1 'polypeptide(L)'
;MDWLQFFSSIIASLAWPSVVALLLILLRSQLASLAQRLEELTLPGGAKASFKELIQEAKTSAEFIASKKPSDNSQVSETKRLPTPKDKIFDTFQDAEAKMAAIISELPIHERKTPADFIFYTLKSHGDGANLYKLYENLRQIIFSSTQAPEDTVSNKDVEDFAFACDVVLRKFETEFAAWKAFRSDNEKSPRAEAPGH
;
A
#
# COMPACT_ATOMS: atom_id res chain seq x y z
N MET A 1 -32.45 53.42 -15.11
CA MET A 1 -31.97 52.22 -14.42
C MET A 1 -31.63 51.19 -15.47
N ASP A 2 -30.42 50.65 -15.42
CA ASP A 2 -29.87 49.77 -16.44
C ASP A 2 -30.58 48.41 -16.45
N TRP A 3 -31.40 48.18 -17.47
CA TRP A 3 -32.09 46.91 -17.74
C TRP A 3 -31.09 45.73 -17.83
N LEU A 4 -29.86 45.99 -18.26
CA LEU A 4 -28.78 45.00 -18.30
C LEU A 4 -28.30 44.57 -16.91
N GLN A 5 -28.30 45.50 -15.94
CA GLN A 5 -27.89 45.21 -14.57
C GLN A 5 -28.93 44.34 -13.85
N PHE A 6 -30.21 44.52 -14.18
CA PHE A 6 -31.29 43.66 -13.69
C PHE A 6 -31.12 42.21 -14.17
N PHE A 7 -30.93 41.99 -15.48
CA PHE A 7 -30.70 40.63 -16.01
C PHE A 7 -29.41 39.99 -15.48
N SER A 8 -28.34 40.76 -15.32
CA SER A 8 -27.08 40.27 -14.75
C SER A 8 -27.26 39.74 -13.32
N SER A 9 -28.04 40.45 -12.49
CA SER A 9 -28.32 40.02 -11.11
C SER A 9 -29.14 38.73 -11.02
N ILE A 10 -30.09 38.54 -11.94
CA ILE A 10 -30.92 37.32 -12.00
C ILE A 10 -30.07 36.13 -12.41
N ILE A 11 -29.26 36.27 -13.47
CA ILE A 11 -28.37 35.21 -13.98
C ILE A 11 -27.34 34.81 -12.92
N ALA A 12 -26.77 35.79 -12.20
CA ALA A 12 -25.83 35.51 -11.11
C ALA A 12 -26.47 34.70 -9.97
N SER A 13 -27.74 35.00 -9.62
CA SER A 13 -28.44 34.25 -8.57
C SER A 13 -28.83 32.83 -8.99
N LEU A 14 -29.09 32.60 -10.29
CA LEU A 14 -29.46 31.29 -10.83
C LEU A 14 -28.24 30.40 -11.13
N ALA A 15 -27.07 30.99 -11.38
CA ALA A 15 -25.86 30.25 -11.68
C ALA A 15 -25.49 29.27 -10.57
N TRP A 16 -25.58 29.69 -9.31
CA TRP A 16 -25.17 28.84 -8.17
C TRP A 16 -26.08 27.61 -7.97
N PRO A 17 -27.43 27.73 -7.89
CA PRO A 17 -28.32 26.57 -7.86
C PRO A 17 -28.13 25.63 -9.06
N SER A 18 -27.86 26.18 -10.25
CA SER A 18 -27.66 25.39 -11.45
C SER A 18 -26.36 24.55 -11.39
N VAL A 19 -25.27 25.13 -10.87
CA VAL A 19 -24.02 24.41 -10.61
C VAL A 19 -24.22 23.31 -9.58
N VAL A 20 -24.92 23.58 -8.48
CA VAL A 20 -25.22 22.56 -7.46
C VAL A 20 -26.05 21.42 -8.04
N ALA A 21 -27.08 21.73 -8.83
CA ALA A 21 -27.90 20.72 -9.49
C ALA A 21 -27.08 19.87 -10.47
N LEU A 22 -26.21 20.49 -11.26
CA LEU A 22 -25.35 19.79 -12.21
C LEU A 22 -24.33 18.89 -11.49
N LEU A 23 -23.77 19.35 -10.38
CA LEU A 23 -22.85 18.58 -9.55
C LEU A 23 -23.55 17.37 -8.91
N LEU A 24 -24.78 17.53 -8.40
CA LEU A 24 -25.60 16.43 -7.89
C LEU A 24 -25.92 15.39 -8.96
N ILE A 25 -26.23 15.82 -10.19
CA ILE A 25 -26.49 14.91 -11.32
C ILE A 25 -25.23 14.10 -11.66
N LEU A 26 -24.06 14.74 -11.73
CA LEU A 26 -22.79 14.06 -11.97
C LEU A 26 -22.45 13.05 -10.86
N LEU A 27 -22.57 13.48 -9.59
CA LEU A 27 -22.27 12.62 -8.44
C LEU A 27 -23.21 11.43 -8.34
N ARG A 28 -24.50 11.59 -8.69
CA ARG A 28 -25.47 10.49 -8.63
C ARG A 28 -25.03 9.27 -9.44
N SER A 29 -24.41 9.46 -10.60
CA SER A 29 -23.90 8.36 -11.43
C SER A 29 -22.74 7.61 -10.77
N GLN A 30 -21.81 8.35 -10.14
CA GLN A 30 -20.67 7.75 -9.44
C GLN A 30 -21.09 7.08 -8.14
N LEU A 31 -21.99 7.71 -7.38
CA LEU A 31 -22.55 7.18 -6.14
C LEU A 31 -23.35 5.90 -6.37
N ALA A 32 -24.09 5.75 -7.48
CA ALA A 32 -24.77 4.50 -7.79
C ALA A 32 -23.78 3.34 -8.01
N SER A 33 -22.66 3.60 -8.71
CA SER A 33 -21.62 2.58 -8.89
C SER A 33 -20.88 2.23 -7.59
N LEU A 34 -20.70 3.22 -6.72
CA LEU A 34 -20.08 3.04 -5.40
C LEU A 34 -21.04 2.32 -4.45
N ALA A 35 -22.33 2.63 -4.48
CA ALA A 35 -23.34 1.98 -3.66
C ALA A 35 -23.47 0.50 -4.00
N GLN A 36 -23.44 0.11 -5.28
CA GLN A 36 -23.39 -1.31 -5.67
C GLN A 36 -22.14 -2.02 -5.13
N ARG A 37 -20.96 -1.37 -5.19
CA ARG A 37 -19.71 -1.93 -4.66
C ARG A 37 -19.70 -1.98 -3.13
N LEU A 38 -20.32 -1.01 -2.47
CA LEU A 38 -20.47 -0.96 -1.02
C LEU A 38 -21.49 -2.00 -0.55
N GLU A 39 -22.56 -2.23 -1.29
CA GLU A 39 -23.57 -3.26 -1.00
C GLU A 39 -23.00 -4.68 -1.15
N GLU A 40 -22.11 -4.89 -2.14
CA GLU A 40 -21.33 -6.12 -2.27
C GLU A 40 -20.27 -6.30 -1.16
N LEU A 41 -19.77 -5.21 -0.56
CA LEU A 41 -18.81 -5.24 0.56
C LEU A 41 -19.49 -5.32 1.94
N THR A 42 -20.73 -4.83 2.08
CA THR A 42 -21.54 -4.99 3.28
C THR A 42 -22.25 -6.32 3.26
N LEU A 43 -21.50 -7.41 3.43
CA LEU A 43 -22.05 -8.72 3.72
C LEU A 43 -22.92 -8.68 5.00
N PRO A 44 -24.16 -9.20 4.98
CA PRO A 44 -25.02 -9.33 6.14
C PRO A 44 -24.51 -10.48 7.03
N GLY A 45 -23.39 -10.27 7.75
CA GLY A 45 -22.76 -11.40 8.46
C GLY A 45 -21.55 -11.14 9.34
N GLY A 46 -21.12 -9.89 9.55
CA GLY A 46 -20.09 -9.57 10.53
C GLY A 46 -18.67 -9.56 9.97
N ALA A 47 -18.04 -8.40 10.07
CA ALA A 47 -16.67 -8.08 9.69
C ALA A 47 -15.57 -8.94 10.38
N LYS A 48 -15.93 -9.95 11.19
CA LYS A 48 -15.00 -10.91 11.81
C LYS A 48 -14.53 -12.02 10.85
N ALA A 49 -15.29 -12.32 9.79
CA ALA A 49 -14.92 -13.35 8.83
C ALA A 49 -13.73 -12.93 7.94
N SER A 50 -13.72 -11.68 7.47
CA SER A 50 -12.74 -11.20 6.48
C SER A 50 -11.31 -11.11 7.03
N PHE A 51 -11.11 -10.75 8.30
CA PHE A 51 -9.76 -10.72 8.87
C PHE A 51 -9.14 -12.12 8.98
N LYS A 52 -9.96 -13.12 9.33
CA LYS A 52 -9.51 -14.52 9.42
C LYS A 52 -9.20 -15.09 8.03
N GLU A 53 -9.98 -14.70 7.03
CA GLU A 53 -9.79 -15.11 5.64
C GLU A 53 -8.54 -14.47 5.01
N LEU A 54 -8.32 -13.17 5.24
CA LEU A 54 -7.11 -12.45 4.80
C LEU A 54 -5.84 -13.01 5.45
N ILE A 55 -5.87 -13.33 6.75
CA ILE A 55 -4.74 -13.99 7.43
C ILE A 55 -4.51 -15.39 6.85
N GLN A 56 -5.58 -16.14 6.58
CA GLN A 56 -5.49 -17.49 6.05
C GLN A 56 -4.97 -17.53 4.60
N GLU A 57 -5.33 -16.54 3.77
CA GLU A 57 -4.84 -16.35 2.41
C GLU A 57 -3.37 -15.89 2.39
N ALA A 58 -3.00 -14.98 3.28
CA ALA A 58 -1.60 -14.56 3.47
C ALA A 58 -0.72 -15.75 3.92
N LYS A 59 -1.25 -16.59 4.83
CA LYS A 59 -0.56 -17.78 5.34
C LYS A 59 -0.38 -18.85 4.27
N THR A 60 -1.41 -19.18 3.50
CA THR A 60 -1.29 -20.15 2.40
C THR A 60 -0.32 -19.68 1.32
N SER A 61 -0.29 -18.38 1.03
CA SER A 61 0.68 -17.78 0.09
C SER A 61 2.11 -17.84 0.62
N ALA A 62 2.30 -17.71 1.94
CA ALA A 62 3.62 -17.70 2.58
C ALA A 62 4.17 -19.11 2.86
N GLU A 63 3.32 -20.09 3.19
CA GLU A 63 3.71 -21.50 3.39
C GLU A 63 4.20 -22.18 2.11
N PHE A 64 3.74 -21.73 0.93
CA PHE A 64 4.26 -22.20 -0.36
C PHE A 64 5.73 -21.79 -0.61
N ILE A 65 6.21 -20.74 0.04
CA ILE A 65 7.47 -20.07 -0.34
C ILE A 65 8.59 -20.29 0.70
N ALA A 66 8.27 -20.54 1.98
CA ALA A 66 9.27 -20.46 3.05
C ALA A 66 9.57 -21.82 3.73
N SER A 67 10.42 -22.61 3.09
CA SER A 67 11.36 -23.47 3.82
C SER A 67 12.62 -22.65 4.15
N LYS A 68 12.97 -22.55 5.45
CA LYS A 68 14.26 -22.07 6.04
C LYS A 68 14.31 -20.60 6.50
N LYS A 69 14.83 -20.36 7.73
CA LYS A 69 14.86 -19.08 8.51
C LYS A 69 16.26 -18.81 9.09
N PRO A 70 16.71 -17.55 9.33
CA PRO A 70 16.84 -17.03 10.72
C PRO A 70 16.70 -15.48 10.88
N SER A 71 17.10 -14.93 12.05
CA SER A 71 16.46 -13.88 12.88
C SER A 71 17.38 -12.66 13.26
N ASP A 72 16.78 -11.51 13.66
CA ASP A 72 17.03 -10.72 14.92
C ASP A 72 17.51 -9.22 14.97
N ASN A 73 16.78 -8.44 15.82
CA ASN A 73 17.04 -7.31 16.79
C ASN A 73 17.48 -5.84 16.50
N SER A 74 16.77 -4.84 17.11
CA SER A 74 17.30 -3.69 17.94
C SER A 74 16.20 -2.72 18.52
N GLN A 75 16.43 -2.08 19.70
CA GLN A 75 15.46 -1.24 20.48
C GLN A 75 16.04 0.11 21.04
N VAL A 76 15.14 1.11 21.28
CA VAL A 76 15.35 2.38 22.05
C VAL A 76 14.08 2.70 22.92
N SER A 77 14.22 3.39 24.06
CA SER A 77 13.23 3.48 25.18
C SER A 77 12.36 4.76 25.27
N GLU A 78 11.05 4.59 25.41
CA GLU A 78 10.03 5.60 25.78
C GLU A 78 9.17 5.05 26.94
N THR A 79 8.50 5.92 27.72
CA THR A 79 7.74 5.60 28.95
C THR A 79 7.01 4.26 28.88
N LYS A 80 7.47 3.30 29.68
CA LYS A 80 7.30 1.85 29.52
C LYS A 80 5.84 1.37 29.71
N ARG A 81 4.96 1.70 28.77
CA ARG A 81 3.72 0.93 28.56
C ARG A 81 4.15 -0.48 28.18
N LEU A 82 3.51 -1.50 28.77
CA LEU A 82 3.72 -2.88 28.36
C LEU A 82 3.34 -2.97 26.88
N PRO A 83 4.24 -3.41 25.99
CA PRO A 83 3.98 -3.45 24.56
C PRO A 83 2.79 -4.36 24.30
N THR A 84 1.73 -3.80 23.72
CA THR A 84 0.54 -4.55 23.33
C THR A 84 0.86 -5.40 22.09
N PRO A 85 0.09 -6.47 21.81
CA PRO A 85 0.26 -7.24 20.57
C PRO A 85 0.20 -6.38 19.29
N LYS A 86 -0.59 -5.30 19.31
CA LYS A 86 -0.68 -4.34 18.21
C LYS A 86 0.61 -3.56 18.01
N ASP A 87 1.21 -3.09 19.11
CA ASP A 87 2.48 -2.39 19.06
C ASP A 87 3.53 -3.29 18.41
N LYS A 88 3.56 -4.58 18.77
CA LYS A 88 4.46 -5.55 18.14
C LYS A 88 4.24 -5.72 16.64
N ILE A 89 2.99 -5.73 16.16
CA ILE A 89 2.67 -5.79 14.72
C ILE A 89 3.22 -4.55 14.02
N PHE A 90 2.95 -3.38 14.59
CA PHE A 90 3.41 -2.11 14.03
C PHE A 90 4.94 -2.01 14.01
N ASP A 91 5.60 -2.34 15.12
CA ASP A 91 7.07 -2.37 15.24
C ASP A 91 7.68 -3.34 14.22
N THR A 92 7.12 -4.53 14.08
CA THR A 92 7.60 -5.54 13.12
C THR A 92 7.52 -5.06 11.68
N PHE A 93 6.46 -4.32 11.33
CA PHE A 93 6.35 -3.73 10.01
C PHE A 93 7.33 -2.58 9.81
N GLN A 94 7.48 -1.69 10.79
CA GLN A 94 8.46 -0.61 10.72
C GLN A 94 9.87 -1.16 10.53
N ASP A 95 10.23 -2.23 11.23
CA ASP A 95 11.51 -2.90 11.08
C ASP A 95 11.69 -3.45 9.65
N ALA A 96 10.65 -4.03 9.07
CA ALA A 96 10.69 -4.51 7.68
C ALA A 96 10.83 -3.35 6.68
N GLU A 97 10.09 -2.25 6.85
CA GLU A 97 10.22 -1.05 6.02
C GLU A 97 11.58 -0.39 6.14
N ALA A 98 12.13 -0.31 7.36
CA ALA A 98 13.46 0.23 7.60
C ALA A 98 14.54 -0.59 6.88
N LYS A 99 14.42 -1.92 6.87
CA LYS A 99 15.32 -2.80 6.10
C LYS A 99 15.18 -2.58 4.59
N MET A 100 13.97 -2.49 4.06
CA MET A 100 13.76 -2.15 2.64
C MET A 100 14.33 -0.77 2.29
N ALA A 101 14.13 0.23 3.16
CA ALA A 101 14.69 1.56 2.98
C ALA A 101 16.23 1.56 3.03
N ALA A 102 16.84 0.74 3.89
CA ALA A 102 18.28 0.58 3.94
C ALA A 102 18.83 0.02 2.61
N ILE A 103 18.17 -1.00 2.03
CA ILE A 103 18.52 -1.54 0.71
C ILE A 103 18.39 -0.47 -0.39
N ILE A 104 17.30 0.30 -0.39
CA ILE A 104 17.08 1.38 -1.36
C ILE A 104 18.11 2.51 -1.19
N SER A 105 18.62 2.73 0.02
CA SER A 105 19.61 3.77 0.30
C SER A 105 20.95 3.53 -0.39
N GLU A 106 21.25 2.29 -0.81
CA GLU A 106 22.42 1.98 -1.64
C GLU A 106 22.37 2.64 -3.03
N LEU A 107 21.18 3.06 -3.47
CA LEU A 107 21.00 3.70 -4.78
C LEU A 107 21.47 5.17 -4.78
N PRO A 108 21.78 5.72 -5.97
CA PRO A 108 22.02 7.15 -6.14
C PRO A 108 20.85 7.98 -5.59
N ILE A 109 21.16 9.15 -5.02
CA ILE A 109 20.20 9.99 -4.29
C ILE A 109 18.93 10.30 -5.11
N HIS A 110 19.07 10.51 -6.42
CA HIS A 110 17.96 10.87 -7.31
C HIS A 110 16.99 9.72 -7.61
N GLU A 111 17.33 8.50 -7.21
CA GLU A 111 16.49 7.31 -7.39
C GLU A 111 15.94 6.74 -6.09
N ARG A 112 16.38 7.28 -4.96
CA ARG A 112 15.89 6.88 -3.65
C ARG A 112 14.41 7.29 -3.55
N LYS A 113 13.57 6.30 -3.30
CA LYS A 113 12.12 6.45 -3.09
C LYS A 113 11.74 5.78 -1.78
N THR A 114 10.52 6.04 -1.32
CA THR A 114 9.95 5.22 -0.24
C THR A 114 9.83 3.76 -0.71
N PRO A 115 9.88 2.75 0.19
CA PRO A 115 9.69 1.34 -0.20
C PRO A 115 8.43 1.11 -1.03
N ALA A 116 7.30 1.70 -0.63
CA ALA A 116 6.04 1.62 -1.36
C ALA A 116 6.16 2.13 -2.82
N ASP A 117 6.70 3.33 -3.00
CA ASP A 117 6.86 3.94 -4.32
C ASP A 117 7.88 3.18 -5.18
N PHE A 118 8.93 2.66 -4.55
CA PHE A 118 9.94 1.87 -5.25
C PHE A 118 9.33 0.56 -5.78
N ILE A 119 8.59 -0.16 -4.93
CA ILE A 119 7.90 -1.39 -5.33
C ILE A 119 6.89 -1.07 -6.46
N PHE A 120 6.08 -0.02 -6.30
CA PHE A 120 5.01 0.29 -7.25
C PHE A 120 5.50 0.84 -8.58
N TYR A 121 6.47 1.75 -8.59
CA TYR A 121 6.91 2.42 -9.82
C TYR A 121 8.13 1.77 -10.47
N THR A 122 9.03 1.21 -9.66
CA THR A 122 10.29 0.66 -10.16
C THR A 122 10.17 -0.85 -10.35
N LEU A 123 9.78 -1.60 -9.31
CA LEU A 123 9.73 -3.06 -9.43
C LEU A 123 8.51 -3.52 -10.23
N LYS A 124 7.36 -2.86 -10.15
CA LYS A 124 6.17 -3.28 -10.92
C LYS A 124 6.38 -3.30 -12.43
N SER A 125 7.25 -2.43 -12.98
CA SER A 125 7.58 -2.44 -14.41
C SER A 125 8.54 -3.56 -14.80
N HIS A 126 9.07 -4.31 -13.84
CA HIS A 126 10.08 -5.36 -14.04
C HIS A 126 9.70 -6.67 -13.32
N GLY A 127 9.57 -7.76 -14.07
CA GLY A 127 9.40 -9.09 -13.48
C GLY A 127 8.10 -9.25 -12.68
N ASP A 128 8.20 -9.83 -11.47
CA ASP A 128 7.05 -10.20 -10.63
C ASP A 128 6.68 -9.12 -9.59
N GLY A 129 7.07 -7.86 -9.84
CA GLY A 129 6.81 -6.74 -8.93
C GLY A 129 5.33 -6.50 -8.62
N ALA A 130 4.42 -6.95 -9.49
CA ALA A 130 2.97 -6.87 -9.24
C ALA A 130 2.53 -7.73 -8.04
N ASN A 131 3.09 -8.94 -7.89
CA ASN A 131 2.77 -9.82 -6.78
C ASN A 131 3.41 -9.32 -5.47
N LEU A 132 4.64 -8.80 -5.53
CA LEU A 132 5.29 -8.17 -4.38
C LEU A 132 4.49 -6.96 -3.89
N TYR A 133 4.01 -6.12 -4.81
CA TYR A 133 3.17 -4.98 -4.47
C TYR A 133 1.87 -5.40 -3.76
N LYS A 134 1.18 -6.42 -4.27
CA LYS A 134 -0.03 -6.94 -3.62
C LYS A 134 0.23 -7.44 -2.21
N LEU A 135 1.33 -8.20 -2.00
CA LEU A 135 1.70 -8.68 -0.66
C LEU A 135 2.00 -7.52 0.30
N TYR A 136 2.76 -6.54 -0.15
CA TYR A 136 3.08 -5.35 0.64
C TYR A 136 1.82 -4.52 0.97
N GLU A 137 0.90 -4.36 0.02
CA GLU A 137 -0.38 -3.66 0.26
C GLU A 137 -1.24 -4.39 1.28
N ASN A 138 -1.31 -5.73 1.20
CA ASN A 138 -2.00 -6.56 2.19
C ASN A 138 -1.41 -6.36 3.60
N LEU A 139 -0.08 -6.28 3.74
CA LEU A 139 0.56 -5.98 5.03
C LEU A 139 0.14 -4.61 5.58
N ARG A 140 0.10 -3.57 4.74
CA ARG A 140 -0.37 -2.23 5.15
C ARG A 140 -1.82 -2.26 5.60
N GLN A 141 -2.68 -3.00 4.90
CA GLN A 141 -4.08 -3.14 5.27
C GLN A 141 -4.24 -3.89 6.61
N ILE A 142 -3.42 -4.90 6.89
CA ILE A 142 -3.40 -5.60 8.18
C ILE A 142 -3.01 -4.64 9.31
N ILE A 143 -2.01 -3.78 9.11
CA ILE A 143 -1.63 -2.78 10.13
C ILE A 143 -2.75 -1.81 10.35
N PHE A 144 -3.30 -1.23 9.28
CA PHE A 144 -4.39 -0.28 9.37
C PHE A 144 -5.59 -0.86 10.12
N SER A 145 -5.99 -2.10 9.80
CA SER A 145 -7.06 -2.79 10.53
C SER A 145 -6.69 -3.13 11.98
N SER A 146 -5.44 -3.52 12.26
CA SER A 146 -4.97 -3.83 13.63
C SER A 146 -4.99 -2.60 14.54
N THR A 147 -4.70 -1.40 14.01
CA THR A 147 -4.74 -0.16 14.78
C THR A 147 -6.17 0.23 15.19
N GLN A 148 -7.17 -0.14 14.38
CA GLN A 148 -8.58 0.14 14.64
C GLN A 148 -9.30 -0.95 15.44
N ALA A 149 -8.77 -2.18 15.45
CA ALA A 149 -9.36 -3.28 16.19
C ALA A 149 -9.35 -3.00 17.71
N PRO A 150 -10.25 -3.58 18.52
CA PRO A 150 -10.14 -3.58 19.98
C PRO A 150 -8.86 -4.31 20.47
N GLU A 151 -8.33 -3.94 21.64
CA GLU A 151 -7.05 -4.48 22.16
C GLU A 151 -7.06 -5.99 22.41
N ASP A 152 -8.21 -6.54 22.78
CA ASP A 152 -8.41 -7.96 23.09
C ASP A 152 -8.58 -8.85 21.85
N THR A 153 -8.66 -8.26 20.66
CA THR A 153 -8.97 -8.98 19.42
C THR A 153 -7.72 -9.57 18.75
N VAL A 154 -6.54 -8.99 19.01
CA VAL A 154 -5.27 -9.41 18.37
C VAL A 154 -4.56 -10.41 19.28
N SER A 155 -4.41 -11.64 18.80
CA SER A 155 -3.73 -12.71 19.53
C SER A 155 -2.22 -12.69 19.28
N ASN A 156 -1.43 -13.29 20.18
CA ASN A 156 0.02 -13.46 19.95
C ASN A 156 0.33 -14.27 18.69
N LYS A 157 -0.57 -15.18 18.29
CA LYS A 157 -0.42 -15.96 17.06
C LYS A 157 -0.49 -15.06 15.81
N ASP A 158 -1.38 -14.06 15.83
CA ASP A 158 -1.49 -13.10 14.72
C ASP A 158 -0.20 -12.29 14.57
N VAL A 159 0.46 -11.96 15.68
CA VAL A 159 1.77 -11.29 15.67
C VAL A 159 2.84 -12.18 15.00
N GLU A 160 2.88 -13.46 15.34
CA GLU A 160 3.84 -14.41 14.74
C GLU A 160 3.58 -14.63 13.24
N ASP A 161 2.32 -14.86 12.86
CA ASP A 161 1.92 -15.03 11.46
C ASP A 161 2.22 -13.73 10.65
N PHE A 162 1.99 -12.55 11.23
CA PHE A 162 2.32 -11.25 10.62
C PHE A 162 3.84 -11.03 10.46
N ALA A 163 4.62 -11.36 11.49
CA ALA A 163 6.07 -11.25 11.44
C ALA A 163 6.67 -12.15 10.36
N PHE A 164 6.12 -13.35 10.20
CA PHE A 164 6.48 -14.25 9.11
C PHE A 164 6.14 -13.66 7.74
N ALA A 165 4.96 -13.06 7.58
CA ALA A 165 4.57 -12.40 6.32
C ALA A 165 5.51 -11.23 5.97
N CYS A 166 5.94 -10.44 6.96
CA CYS A 166 6.94 -9.38 6.77
C CYS A 166 8.30 -9.92 6.30
N ASP A 167 8.80 -11.01 6.89
CA ASP A 167 10.05 -11.67 6.48
C ASP A 167 9.97 -12.19 5.03
N VAL A 168 8.83 -12.76 4.64
CA VAL A 168 8.59 -13.21 3.25
C VAL A 168 8.63 -12.04 2.27
N VAL A 169 7.95 -10.94 2.59
CA VAL A 169 7.97 -9.74 1.74
C VAL A 169 9.38 -9.17 1.61
N LEU A 170 10.14 -9.11 2.70
CA LEU A 170 11.51 -8.59 2.70
C LEU A 170 12.44 -9.43 1.81
N ARG A 171 12.41 -10.77 1.93
CA ARG A 171 13.23 -11.65 1.08
C ARG A 171 12.88 -11.56 -0.40
N LYS A 172 11.58 -11.47 -0.70
CA LYS A 172 11.12 -11.28 -2.08
C LYS A 172 11.56 -9.93 -2.61
N PHE A 173 11.45 -8.87 -1.81
CA PHE A 173 11.95 -7.54 -2.13
C PHE A 173 13.45 -7.56 -2.43
N GLU A 174 14.28 -8.18 -1.59
CA GLU A 174 15.72 -8.31 -1.81
C GLU A 174 16.06 -9.02 -3.13
N THR A 175 15.34 -10.10 -3.43
CA THR A 175 15.53 -10.89 -4.66
C THR A 175 15.19 -10.07 -5.91
N GLU A 176 14.02 -9.43 -5.93
CA GLU A 176 13.57 -8.59 -7.05
C GLU A 176 14.46 -7.34 -7.21
N PHE A 177 14.89 -6.75 -6.09
CA PHE A 177 15.82 -5.61 -6.09
C PHE A 177 17.17 -5.99 -6.68
N ALA A 178 17.73 -7.15 -6.31
CA ALA A 178 18.98 -7.65 -6.87
C ALA A 178 18.86 -7.92 -8.39
N ALA A 179 17.76 -8.56 -8.82
CA ALA A 179 17.49 -8.81 -10.23
C ALA A 179 17.37 -7.49 -11.03
N TRP A 180 16.65 -6.51 -10.49
CA TRP A 180 16.53 -5.19 -11.09
C TRP A 180 17.89 -4.46 -11.18
N LYS A 181 18.72 -4.52 -10.13
CA LYS A 181 20.06 -3.90 -10.10
C LYS A 181 20.99 -4.53 -11.16
N ALA A 182 20.91 -5.85 -11.35
CA ALA A 182 21.66 -6.55 -12.40
C ALA A 182 21.20 -6.12 -13.80
N PHE A 183 19.89 -6.14 -14.07
CA PHE A 183 19.31 -5.68 -15.34
C PHE A 183 19.73 -4.25 -15.70
N ARG A 184 19.77 -3.36 -14.70
CA ARG A 184 20.23 -1.99 -14.90
C ARG A 184 21.71 -1.93 -15.28
N SER A 185 22.57 -2.67 -14.57
CA SER A 185 24.01 -2.66 -14.86
C SER A 185 24.33 -3.13 -16.27
N ASP A 186 23.53 -4.04 -16.83
CA ASP A 186 23.71 -4.53 -18.20
C ASP A 186 23.28 -3.47 -19.23
N ASN A 187 22.19 -2.76 -18.98
CA ASN A 187 21.73 -1.67 -19.85
C ASN A 187 22.69 -0.47 -19.86
N GLU A 188 23.37 -0.20 -18.74
CA GLU A 188 24.35 0.89 -18.66
C GLU A 188 25.65 0.58 -19.42
N LYS A 189 26.03 -0.70 -19.49
CA LYS A 189 27.23 -1.17 -20.24
C LYS A 189 27.02 -1.31 -21.73
N SER A 190 25.77 -1.31 -22.20
CA SER A 190 25.43 -1.29 -23.62
C SER A 190 25.01 0.14 -23.99
N PRO A 191 25.95 1.10 -24.12
CA PRO A 191 25.64 2.41 -24.63
C PRO A 191 25.05 2.18 -26.02
N ARG A 192 23.74 2.35 -26.10
CA ARG A 192 22.88 2.21 -27.27
C ARG A 192 23.68 2.71 -28.47
N ALA A 193 24.20 1.77 -29.27
CA ALA A 193 25.04 2.08 -30.42
C ALA A 193 24.32 3.18 -31.18
N GLU A 194 24.98 4.34 -31.25
CA GLU A 194 24.40 5.60 -31.71
C GLU A 194 23.58 5.31 -32.97
N ALA A 195 22.29 5.64 -32.90
CA ALA A 195 21.42 5.53 -34.06
C ALA A 195 22.12 6.31 -35.19
N PRO A 196 22.47 5.66 -36.31
CA PRO A 196 23.21 6.33 -37.38
C PRO A 196 22.41 7.54 -37.81
N GLY A 197 23.01 8.72 -37.63
CA GLY A 197 22.39 9.99 -37.97
C GLY A 197 21.91 9.95 -39.41
N HIS A 198 20.60 10.15 -39.59
CA HIS A 198 19.98 10.44 -40.88
C HIS A 198 19.90 11.94 -41.09
#